data_AF-A0A450TJA9-F1
#
_entry.id   AF-A0A450TJA9-F1
#
_cell.length_a   1.000
_cell.length_b   1.000
_cell.length_c   1.000
_cell.angle_alpha   90.00
_cell.angle_beta   90.00
_cell.angle_gamma   90.00
#
_symmetry.space_group_name_H-M   'P 1'
#
loop_
_entity.id
_entity.type
_entity.pdbx_description
1 polymer ?
#
loop_
_entity_poly.entity_id
_entity_poly.type
_entity_poly.pdbx_seq_one_letter_code
_entity_poly.pdbx_strand_id
1 'polypeptide(L)'
;MTPKAAENPVVAALKARGLYKTPLGSGKHDITCPWVQEHTDQLDTGAAYFEPDEFYSVGGFCCQHSHRDKYHIRALLEFLGVCNAEARHKPVIRVVPGDLHRVVDAAEKELANRGWHYQAGGLIVSVATEPISGDPSIAPTSASALTRELSVAATWEKYDGRAKDWVRCDPPTRHVAILYEAQSFRYLPPLAGLLTSHFQQLNRYLR
;
A
#
# COMPACT_ATOMS: atom_id res chain seq x y z
N MET A 1 -5.50 15.05 2.89
CA MET A 1 -5.25 13.61 2.68
C MET A 1 -6.36 13.09 1.79
N THR A 2 -6.02 12.30 0.78
CA THR A 2 -7.00 11.53 0.00
C THR A 2 -6.97 10.09 0.51
N PRO A 3 -8.10 9.54 1.02
CA PRO A 3 -8.13 8.18 1.51
C PRO A 3 -7.89 7.16 0.38
N LYS A 4 -7.39 5.98 0.75
CA LYS A 4 -7.37 4.83 -0.16
C LYS A 4 -8.82 4.53 -0.58
N ALA A 5 -9.05 4.37 -1.89
CA ALA A 5 -10.37 3.99 -2.39
C ALA A 5 -10.80 2.63 -1.80
N ALA A 6 -12.09 2.48 -1.50
CA ALA A 6 -12.62 1.26 -0.87
C ALA A 6 -12.38 0.01 -1.74
N GLU A 7 -12.49 0.18 -3.06
CA GLU A 7 -12.14 -0.83 -4.06
C GLU A 7 -10.92 -0.38 -4.88
N ASN A 8 -10.14 -1.33 -5.37
CA ASN A 8 -9.02 -1.04 -6.27
C ASN A 8 -9.55 -0.39 -7.57
N PRO A 9 -9.03 0.78 -7.98
CA PRO A 9 -9.51 1.46 -9.19
C PRO A 9 -9.44 0.62 -10.48
N VAL A 10 -8.46 -0.27 -10.60
CA VAL A 10 -8.34 -1.19 -11.74
C VAL A 10 -9.46 -2.23 -11.69
N VAL A 11 -9.76 -2.81 -10.52
CA VAL A 11 -10.87 -3.75 -10.34
C VAL A 11 -12.22 -3.07 -10.62
N ALA A 12 -12.42 -1.86 -10.11
CA ALA A 12 -13.62 -1.07 -10.39
C ALA A 12 -13.78 -0.80 -11.90
N ALA A 13 -12.69 -0.42 -12.59
CA ALA A 13 -12.69 -0.18 -14.02
C ALA A 13 -12.94 -1.45 -14.87
N LEU A 14 -12.42 -2.60 -14.42
CA LEU A 14 -12.67 -3.90 -15.03
C LEU A 14 -14.15 -4.30 -14.90
N LYS A 15 -14.74 -4.12 -13.70
CA LYS A 15 -16.16 -4.37 -13.45
C LYS A 15 -17.05 -3.45 -14.30
N ALA A 16 -16.74 -2.16 -14.37
CA ALA A 16 -17.48 -1.19 -15.16
C ALA A 16 -17.49 -1.52 -16.67
N ARG A 17 -16.44 -2.18 -17.17
CA ARG A 17 -16.34 -2.63 -18.57
C ARG A 17 -16.82 -4.06 -18.81
N GLY A 18 -17.32 -4.76 -17.79
CA GLY A 18 -17.75 -6.15 -17.91
C GLY A 18 -16.62 -7.16 -18.15
N LEU A 19 -15.37 -6.80 -17.81
CA LEU A 19 -14.19 -7.65 -17.98
C LEU A 19 -13.81 -8.42 -16.71
N TYR A 20 -14.48 -8.15 -15.58
CA TYR A 20 -14.20 -8.84 -14.33
C TYR A 20 -14.94 -10.17 -14.25
N LYS A 21 -14.24 -11.27 -13.92
CA LYS A 21 -14.86 -12.59 -13.73
C LYS A 21 -15.03 -12.92 -12.25
N THR A 22 -13.92 -13.17 -11.55
CA THR A 22 -13.95 -13.67 -10.17
C THR A 22 -12.64 -13.40 -9.43
N PRO A 23 -12.65 -13.25 -8.09
CA PRO A 23 -11.41 -13.24 -7.33
C PRO A 23 -10.74 -14.63 -7.35
N LEU A 24 -9.40 -14.63 -7.38
CA LEU A 24 -8.56 -15.84 -7.28
C LEU A 24 -7.82 -15.95 -5.93
N GLY A 25 -8.02 -14.97 -5.04
CA GLY A 25 -7.35 -14.89 -3.73
C GLY A 25 -6.03 -14.12 -3.77
N SER A 26 -5.58 -13.66 -2.60
CA SER A 26 -4.31 -12.92 -2.42
C SER A 26 -4.11 -11.75 -3.39
N GLY A 27 -5.15 -10.96 -3.65
CA GLY A 27 -5.11 -9.81 -4.55
C GLY A 27 -5.07 -10.16 -6.05
N LYS A 28 -5.31 -11.42 -6.41
CA LYS A 28 -5.40 -11.89 -7.79
C LYS A 28 -6.85 -11.94 -8.26
N HIS A 29 -7.07 -11.59 -9.51
CA HIS A 29 -8.40 -11.51 -10.13
C HIS A 29 -8.37 -12.15 -11.51
N ASP A 30 -9.29 -13.08 -11.75
CA ASP A 30 -9.56 -13.62 -13.08
C ASP A 30 -10.38 -12.60 -13.86
N ILE A 31 -9.97 -12.34 -15.09
CA ILE A 31 -10.56 -11.32 -15.95
C ILE A 31 -10.70 -11.84 -17.38
N THR A 32 -11.58 -11.20 -18.14
CA THR A 32 -11.57 -11.30 -19.59
C THR A 32 -10.41 -10.49 -20.14
N CYS A 33 -9.61 -11.08 -21.02
CA CYS A 33 -8.52 -10.36 -21.68
C CYS A 33 -9.10 -9.22 -22.53
N PRO A 34 -8.66 -7.96 -22.36
CA PRO A 34 -9.11 -6.85 -23.21
C PRO A 34 -8.88 -7.11 -24.72
N TRP A 35 -7.88 -7.93 -25.04
CA TRP A 35 -7.49 -8.30 -26.39
C TRP A 35 -7.85 -9.75 -26.74
N VAL A 36 -8.94 -10.29 -26.16
CA VAL A 36 -9.38 -11.67 -26.43
C VAL A 36 -9.56 -11.97 -27.92
N GLN A 37 -9.89 -10.95 -28.73
CA GLN A 37 -10.02 -11.05 -30.18
C GLN A 37 -8.69 -11.39 -30.89
N GLU A 38 -7.53 -11.15 -30.26
CA GLU A 38 -6.21 -11.53 -30.77
C GLU A 38 -5.80 -12.96 -30.35
N HIS A 39 -6.60 -13.65 -29.53
CA HIS A 39 -6.31 -15.03 -29.13
C HIS A 39 -6.66 -16.02 -30.25
N THR A 40 -5.93 -17.13 -30.34
CA THR A 40 -6.35 -18.29 -31.15
C THR A 40 -7.73 -18.74 -30.65
N ASP A 41 -8.69 -18.87 -31.57
CA ASP A 41 -10.09 -19.23 -31.32
C ASP A 41 -10.83 -18.29 -30.34
N GLN A 42 -10.29 -17.08 -30.10
CA GLN A 42 -10.84 -16.10 -29.14
C GLN A 42 -11.05 -16.68 -27.73
N LEU A 43 -10.19 -17.61 -27.31
CA LEU A 43 -10.34 -18.31 -26.05
C LEU A 43 -10.21 -17.35 -24.85
N ASP A 44 -11.28 -17.19 -24.07
CA ASP A 44 -11.33 -16.27 -22.93
C ASP A 44 -10.96 -16.92 -21.58
N THR A 45 -9.74 -17.46 -21.49
CA THR A 45 -9.21 -18.08 -20.26
C THR A 45 -7.83 -17.56 -19.89
N GLY A 46 -7.36 -17.78 -18.67
CA GLY A 46 -5.94 -17.56 -18.33
C GLY A 46 -5.44 -16.11 -18.38
N ALA A 47 -6.33 -15.12 -18.28
CA ALA A 47 -5.99 -13.71 -18.12
C ALA A 47 -6.26 -13.26 -16.68
N ALA A 48 -5.25 -12.68 -16.03
CA ALA A 48 -5.32 -12.29 -14.63
C ALA A 48 -4.76 -10.88 -14.40
N TYR A 49 -5.43 -10.15 -13.51
CA TYR A 49 -4.93 -8.92 -12.89
C TYR A 49 -4.44 -9.23 -11.47
N PHE A 50 -3.34 -8.58 -11.09
CA PHE A 50 -2.73 -8.66 -9.76
C PHE A 50 -2.76 -7.25 -9.17
N GLU A 51 -3.35 -7.09 -7.99
CA GLU A 51 -3.31 -5.83 -7.25
C GLU A 51 -1.88 -5.38 -6.93
N PRO A 52 -1.64 -4.07 -6.74
CA PRO A 52 -0.33 -3.57 -6.37
C PRO A 52 0.16 -4.14 -5.03
N ASP A 53 1.43 -4.52 -5.00
CA ASP A 53 2.12 -5.00 -3.80
C ASP A 53 3.50 -4.33 -3.65
N GLU A 54 4.35 -4.88 -2.77
CA GLU A 54 5.69 -4.35 -2.52
C GLU A 54 6.65 -4.52 -3.70
N PHE A 55 6.43 -5.50 -4.57
CA PHE A 55 7.26 -5.80 -5.73
C PHE A 55 6.74 -5.11 -7.00
N TYR A 56 5.43 -4.98 -7.12
CA TYR A 56 4.71 -4.46 -8.28
C TYR A 56 3.85 -3.28 -7.87
N SER A 57 4.46 -2.10 -7.84
CA SER A 57 3.83 -0.93 -7.23
C SER A 57 2.55 -0.41 -7.91
N VAL A 58 2.21 -0.86 -9.12
CA VAL A 58 0.96 -0.56 -9.84
C VAL A 58 0.14 -1.82 -10.16
N GLY A 59 0.55 -2.95 -9.59
CA GLY A 59 0.01 -4.26 -9.89
C GLY A 59 0.63 -4.91 -11.12
N GLY A 60 0.01 -6.00 -11.54
CA GLY A 60 0.46 -6.83 -12.65
C GLY A 60 -0.70 -7.23 -13.56
N PHE A 61 -0.37 -7.59 -14.78
CA PHE A 61 -1.30 -8.23 -15.71
C PHE A 61 -0.55 -9.36 -16.43
N CYS A 62 -1.19 -10.52 -16.54
CA CYS A 62 -0.66 -11.65 -17.28
C CYS A 62 -1.79 -12.33 -18.05
N CYS A 63 -1.54 -12.63 -19.32
CA CYS A 63 -2.40 -13.48 -20.14
C CYS A 63 -1.57 -14.65 -20.68
N GLN A 64 -2.01 -15.89 -20.45
CA GLN A 64 -1.22 -17.10 -20.77
C GLN A 64 -1.24 -17.51 -22.24
N HIS A 65 -2.01 -16.82 -23.08
CA HIS A 65 -2.02 -17.03 -24.53
C HIS A 65 -0.90 -16.23 -25.21
N SER A 66 -1.21 -15.48 -26.26
CA SER A 66 -0.22 -14.86 -27.16
C SER A 66 0.41 -13.55 -26.64
N HIS A 67 0.02 -13.09 -25.46
CA HIS A 67 0.31 -11.72 -25.01
C HIS A 67 1.28 -11.61 -23.84
N ARG A 68 1.79 -12.73 -23.33
CA ARG A 68 2.64 -12.76 -22.15
C ARG A 68 3.82 -11.77 -22.24
N ASP A 69 4.36 -11.59 -23.45
CA ASP A 69 5.52 -10.73 -23.72
C ASP A 69 5.16 -9.42 -24.44
N LYS A 70 3.88 -9.20 -24.78
CA LYS A 70 3.41 -8.05 -25.58
C LYS A 70 2.62 -7.06 -24.74
N TYR A 71 1.64 -7.54 -23.98
CA TYR A 71 0.77 -6.70 -23.17
C TYR A 71 1.04 -6.96 -21.68
N HIS A 72 1.52 -5.92 -21.01
CA HIS A 72 1.76 -5.90 -19.57
C HIS A 72 0.80 -4.93 -18.88
N ILE A 73 0.97 -4.76 -17.56
CA ILE A 73 0.13 -3.89 -16.75
C ILE A 73 -0.05 -2.49 -17.34
N ARG A 74 0.99 -1.89 -17.94
CA ARG A 74 0.88 -0.57 -18.58
C ARG A 74 -0.18 -0.54 -19.68
N ALA A 75 -0.23 -1.56 -20.53
CA ALA A 75 -1.21 -1.65 -21.61
C ALA A 75 -2.63 -1.83 -21.05
N LEU A 76 -2.77 -2.62 -19.98
CA LEU A 76 -4.06 -2.78 -19.31
C LEU A 76 -4.53 -1.45 -18.69
N LEU A 77 -3.65 -0.73 -18.00
CA LEU A 77 -3.98 0.56 -17.40
C LEU A 77 -4.39 1.59 -18.46
N GLU A 78 -3.67 1.64 -19.58
CA GLU A 78 -3.99 2.50 -20.73
C GLU A 78 -5.36 2.14 -21.33
N PHE A 79 -5.60 0.86 -21.59
CA PHE A 79 -6.91 0.37 -22.05
C PHE A 79 -8.04 0.75 -21.09
N LEU A 80 -7.77 0.67 -19.78
CA LEU A 80 -8.72 0.99 -18.74
C LEU A 80 -8.85 2.51 -18.48
N GLY A 81 -7.95 3.34 -18.99
CA GLY A 81 -7.90 4.77 -18.68
C GLY A 81 -7.59 5.06 -17.20
N VAL A 82 -6.91 4.14 -16.51
CA VAL A 82 -6.53 4.28 -15.10
C VAL A 82 -5.09 4.78 -15.02
N CYS A 83 -4.84 5.89 -14.32
CA CYS A 83 -3.47 6.40 -14.24
C CYS A 83 -2.63 5.61 -13.21
N ASN A 84 -1.30 5.68 -13.34
CA ASN A 84 -0.38 5.00 -12.42
C ASN A 84 -0.55 5.44 -10.94
N ALA A 85 -1.04 6.65 -10.68
CA ALA A 85 -1.29 7.12 -9.33
C ALA A 85 -2.48 6.39 -8.69
N GLU A 86 -3.57 6.21 -9.45
CA GLU A 86 -4.75 5.46 -9.02
C GLU A 86 -4.46 3.97 -8.90
N ALA A 87 -3.72 3.40 -9.87
CA ALA A 87 -3.36 1.98 -9.90
C ALA A 87 -2.51 1.53 -8.70
N ARG A 88 -1.80 2.45 -8.03
CA ARG A 88 -1.05 2.17 -6.79
C ARG A 88 -1.96 1.79 -5.63
N HIS A 89 -3.22 2.21 -5.66
CA HIS A 89 -4.22 1.93 -4.63
C HIS A 89 -3.73 2.21 -3.20
N LYS A 90 -3.05 3.36 -3.04
CA LYS A 90 -2.55 3.87 -1.76
C LYS A 90 -3.26 5.17 -1.38
N PRO A 91 -3.38 5.49 -0.09
CA PRO A 91 -3.79 6.83 0.33
C PRO A 91 -2.75 7.86 -0.14
N VAL A 92 -3.18 9.11 -0.31
CA VAL A 92 -2.32 10.23 -0.74
C VAL A 92 -2.19 11.27 0.37
N ILE A 93 -0.95 11.55 0.77
CA ILE A 93 -0.60 12.60 1.73
C ILE A 93 0.05 13.74 0.97
N ARG A 94 -0.64 14.89 0.92
CA ARG A 94 -0.14 16.12 0.32
C ARG A 94 0.54 16.98 1.36
N VAL A 95 1.78 17.37 1.07
CA VAL A 95 2.60 18.26 1.90
C VAL A 95 2.20 19.70 1.59
N VAL A 96 1.29 20.24 2.40
CA VAL A 96 0.75 21.60 2.25
C VAL A 96 1.47 22.55 3.22
N PRO A 97 2.13 23.62 2.74
CA PRO A 97 2.71 24.64 3.61
C PRO A 97 1.64 25.26 4.53
N GLY A 98 1.97 25.44 5.82
CA GLY A 98 1.03 25.94 6.84
C GLY A 98 0.20 24.85 7.54
N ASP A 99 0.07 23.66 6.94
CA ASP A 99 -0.75 22.56 7.44
C ASP A 99 0.07 21.42 8.08
N LEU A 100 1.22 21.75 8.67
CA LEU A 100 2.18 20.81 9.26
C LEU A 100 1.50 19.75 10.15
N HIS A 101 0.65 20.19 11.08
CA HIS A 101 -0.07 19.32 12.01
C HIS A 101 -0.97 18.30 11.29
N ARG A 102 -1.67 18.70 10.22
CA ARG A 102 -2.53 17.80 9.43
C ARG A 102 -1.73 16.76 8.65
N VAL A 103 -0.56 17.16 8.15
CA VAL A 103 0.32 16.24 7.42
C VAL A 103 0.90 15.20 8.38
N VAL A 104 1.33 15.62 9.59
CA VAL A 104 1.82 14.72 10.65
C VAL A 104 0.71 13.78 11.14
N ASP A 105 -0.49 14.30 11.43
CA ASP A 105 -1.66 13.51 11.83
C ASP A 105 -2.01 12.45 10.77
N ALA A 106 -1.98 12.82 9.48
CA ALA A 106 -2.25 11.87 8.39
C ALA A 106 -1.16 10.79 8.28
N ALA A 107 0.11 11.16 8.49
CA ALA A 107 1.22 10.21 8.49
C ALA A 107 1.11 9.20 9.65
N GLU A 108 0.79 9.69 10.85
CA GLU A 108 0.57 8.83 12.01
C GLU A 108 -0.61 7.87 11.77
N LYS A 109 -1.73 8.38 11.26
CA LYS A 109 -2.90 7.57 10.95
C LYS A 109 -2.58 6.45 9.95
N GLU A 110 -1.86 6.75 8.88
CA GLU A 110 -1.49 5.73 7.90
C GLU A 110 -0.43 4.75 8.41
N LEU A 111 0.44 5.18 9.32
CA LEU A 111 1.35 4.27 10.03
C LEU A 111 0.55 3.30 10.93
N ALA A 112 -0.41 3.81 11.69
CA ALA A 112 -1.28 3.03 12.58
C ALA A 112 -2.13 2.02 11.81
N ASN A 113 -2.69 2.41 10.66
CA ASN A 113 -3.50 1.53 9.80
C ASN A 113 -2.76 0.28 9.31
N ARG A 114 -1.42 0.29 9.31
CA ARG A 114 -0.61 -0.89 8.95
C ARG A 114 -0.58 -1.96 10.04
N GLY A 115 -0.88 -1.60 11.29
CA GLY A 115 -1.02 -2.54 12.40
C GLY A 115 0.28 -3.13 12.97
N TRP A 116 1.45 -2.62 12.56
CA TRP A 116 2.76 -3.13 13.02
C TRP A 116 3.51 -2.16 13.94
N HIS A 117 2.97 -0.96 14.16
CA HIS A 117 3.56 0.09 15.00
C HIS A 117 2.63 0.46 16.14
N TYR A 118 3.21 0.76 17.29
CA TYR A 118 2.55 1.05 18.56
C TYR A 118 3.24 2.22 19.25
N GLN A 119 2.62 2.76 20.29
CA GLN A 119 3.26 3.73 21.19
C GLN A 119 3.61 3.11 22.55
N ALA A 120 4.82 3.37 23.05
CA ALA A 120 5.26 2.98 24.39
C ALA A 120 6.27 3.98 24.93
N GLY A 121 6.05 4.50 26.15
CA GLY A 121 6.98 5.42 26.81
C GLY A 121 7.30 6.71 26.01
N GLY A 122 6.36 7.19 25.20
CA GLY A 122 6.56 8.35 24.32
C GLY A 122 7.33 8.06 23.03
N LEU A 123 7.55 6.80 22.70
CA LEU A 123 8.23 6.37 21.47
C LEU A 123 7.29 5.60 20.55
N ILE A 124 7.59 5.64 19.25
CA ILE A 124 7.04 4.71 18.27
C ILE A 124 7.84 3.41 18.33
N VAL A 125 7.17 2.30 18.57
CA VAL A 125 7.78 0.97 18.71
C VAL A 125 7.11 -0.04 17.78
N SER A 126 7.86 -1.07 17.40
CA SER A 126 7.35 -2.26 16.69
C SER A 126 7.71 -3.52 17.46
N VAL A 127 6.93 -4.59 17.31
CA VAL A 127 7.30 -5.91 17.83
C VAL A 127 8.16 -6.60 16.77
N ALA A 128 9.41 -6.88 17.14
CA ALA A 128 10.33 -7.65 16.33
C ALA A 128 10.48 -9.05 16.93
N THR A 129 10.80 -10.04 16.11
CA THR A 129 11.25 -11.34 16.59
C THR A 129 12.76 -11.37 16.55
N GLU A 130 13.42 -11.68 17.65
CA GLU A 130 14.86 -11.86 17.65
C GLU A 130 15.27 -13.02 16.73
N PRO A 131 16.18 -12.82 15.77
CA PRO A 131 16.50 -13.84 14.78
C PRO A 131 17.10 -15.13 15.34
N ILE A 132 17.72 -15.06 16.52
CA ILE A 132 18.46 -16.16 17.14
C ILE A 132 17.56 -16.94 18.11
N SER A 133 16.93 -16.25 19.05
CA SER A 133 16.11 -16.85 20.11
C SER A 133 14.67 -17.13 19.65
N GLY A 134 14.16 -16.39 18.65
CA GLY A 134 12.76 -16.39 18.29
C GLY A 134 11.88 -15.62 19.29
N ASP A 135 12.49 -14.97 20.28
CA ASP A 135 11.75 -14.25 21.31
C ASP A 135 11.23 -12.90 20.78
N PRO A 136 9.99 -12.52 21.10
CA PRO A 136 9.48 -11.21 20.75
C PRO A 136 10.18 -10.13 21.57
N SER A 137 10.68 -9.10 20.89
CA SER A 137 11.28 -7.92 21.49
C SER A 137 10.58 -6.64 21.03
N ILE A 138 10.56 -5.65 21.91
CA ILE A 138 10.05 -4.31 21.59
C ILE A 138 11.22 -3.52 21.02
N ALA A 139 11.15 -3.19 19.73
CA ALA A 139 12.16 -2.41 19.05
C ALA A 139 11.68 -0.97 18.87
N PRO A 140 12.36 0.04 19.42
CA PRO A 140 12.09 1.43 19.07
C PRO A 140 12.40 1.66 17.59
N THR A 141 11.54 2.43 16.93
CA THR A 141 11.76 2.84 15.55
C THR A 141 12.85 3.93 15.48
N SER A 142 13.47 4.13 14.31
CA SER A 142 14.34 5.28 14.03
C SER A 142 13.69 6.21 13.00
N ALA A 143 14.12 7.47 12.91
CA ALA A 143 13.61 8.39 11.88
C ALA A 143 13.75 7.85 10.45
N SER A 144 14.85 7.15 10.15
CA SER A 144 15.08 6.51 8.83
C SER A 144 14.16 5.33 8.59
N ALA A 145 13.96 4.47 9.60
CA ALA A 145 13.00 3.36 9.52
C ALA A 145 11.58 3.90 9.33
N LEU A 146 11.19 4.93 10.09
CA LEU A 146 9.89 5.59 9.97
C LEU A 146 9.69 6.20 8.57
N THR A 147 10.72 6.84 8.01
CA THR A 147 10.67 7.36 6.62
C THR A 147 10.35 6.25 5.62
N ARG A 148 11.02 5.10 5.75
CA ARG A 148 10.74 3.94 4.89
C ARG A 148 9.32 3.42 5.09
N GLU A 149 8.87 3.27 6.32
CA GLU A 149 7.53 2.74 6.60
C GLU A 149 6.41 3.67 6.09
N LEU A 150 6.62 4.99 6.18
CA LEU A 150 5.69 6.00 5.66
C LEU A 150 5.69 6.07 4.13
N SER A 151 6.82 5.81 3.46
CA SER A 151 6.87 5.76 1.99
C SER A 151 6.14 4.54 1.43
N VAL A 152 6.07 3.45 2.21
CA VAL A 152 5.25 2.29 1.89
C VAL A 152 3.78 2.57 2.19
N ALA A 153 3.46 3.22 3.31
CA ALA A 153 2.10 3.44 3.78
C ALA A 153 1.25 4.32 2.86
N ALA A 154 1.84 5.36 2.27
CA ALA A 154 1.12 6.34 1.47
C ALA A 154 1.92 6.84 0.26
N THR A 155 1.22 7.38 -0.73
CA THR A 155 1.83 8.22 -1.77
C THR A 155 1.99 9.63 -1.21
N TRP A 156 3.20 10.17 -1.28
CA TRP A 156 3.51 11.53 -0.83
C TRP A 156 3.62 12.47 -2.03
N GLU A 157 3.00 13.63 -1.91
CA GLU A 157 3.00 14.66 -2.95
C GLU A 157 3.35 16.02 -2.36
N LYS A 158 4.08 16.82 -3.12
CA LYS A 158 4.31 18.25 -2.84
C LYS A 158 3.92 19.07 -4.05
N TYR A 159 3.44 20.29 -3.82
CA TYR A 159 3.15 21.18 -4.93
C TYR A 159 4.45 21.69 -5.55
N ASP A 160 4.59 21.54 -6.86
CA ASP A 160 5.68 22.13 -7.64
C ASP A 160 5.15 23.31 -8.45
N GLY A 161 5.58 24.51 -8.10
CA GLY A 161 5.18 25.74 -8.77
C GLY A 161 5.64 25.83 -10.23
N ARG A 162 6.67 25.08 -10.64
CA ARG A 162 7.13 25.00 -12.04
C ARG A 162 6.20 24.12 -12.86
N ALA A 163 5.86 22.95 -12.33
CA ALA A 163 4.90 22.03 -12.96
C ALA A 163 3.45 22.54 -12.86
N LYS A 164 3.18 23.46 -11.93
CA LYS A 164 1.83 23.89 -11.52
C LYS A 164 0.95 22.70 -11.12
N ASP A 165 1.57 21.68 -10.54
CA ASP A 165 0.92 20.41 -10.23
C ASP A 165 1.51 19.77 -8.95
N TRP A 166 0.79 18.79 -8.43
CA TRP A 166 1.23 17.93 -7.34
C TRP A 166 2.18 16.86 -7.88
N VAL A 167 3.44 16.93 -7.47
CA VAL A 167 4.45 15.96 -7.87
C VAL A 167 4.77 15.04 -6.72
N ARG A 168 5.06 13.78 -7.05
CA ARG A 168 5.50 12.80 -6.06
C ARG A 168 6.78 13.24 -5.36
N CYS A 169 6.86 12.92 -4.08
CA CYS A 169 8.09 13.04 -3.29
C CYS A 169 8.20 11.90 -2.29
N ASP A 170 9.33 11.81 -1.61
CA ASP A 170 9.48 11.00 -0.41
C ASP A 170 8.85 11.72 0.80
N PRO A 171 8.58 10.99 1.91
CA PRO A 171 8.15 11.62 3.16
C PRO A 171 9.16 12.70 3.60
N PRO A 172 8.77 13.97 3.74
CA PRO A 172 9.74 15.03 4.00
C PRO A 172 10.32 14.92 5.42
N THR A 173 11.64 15.05 5.53
CA THR A 173 12.42 14.90 6.79
C THR A 173 11.82 15.66 7.96
N ARG A 174 11.39 16.92 7.75
CA ARG A 174 10.76 17.74 8.80
C ARG A 174 9.51 17.09 9.40
N HIS A 175 8.64 16.53 8.56
CA HIS A 175 7.39 15.93 9.02
C HIS A 175 7.65 14.61 9.75
N VAL A 176 8.59 13.82 9.23
CA VAL A 176 8.99 12.55 9.86
C VAL A 176 9.64 12.80 11.22
N ALA A 177 10.53 13.78 11.33
CA ALA A 177 11.18 14.12 12.60
C ALA A 177 10.17 14.57 13.66
N ILE A 178 9.22 15.43 13.29
CA ILE A 178 8.18 15.89 14.21
C ILE A 178 7.27 14.74 14.66
N LEU A 179 6.90 13.85 13.75
CA LEU A 179 6.14 12.65 14.13
C LEU A 179 6.96 11.77 15.08
N TYR A 180 8.21 11.49 14.75
CA TYR A 180 9.12 10.65 15.54
C TYR A 180 9.32 11.19 16.97
N GLU A 181 9.36 12.52 17.14
CA GLU A 181 9.60 13.21 18.40
C GLU A 181 8.31 13.63 19.14
N ALA A 182 7.12 13.28 18.62
CA ALA A 182 5.84 13.83 19.11
C ALA A 182 5.54 13.51 20.58
N GLN A 183 6.13 12.45 21.15
CA GLN A 183 5.95 11.93 22.53
C GLN A 183 4.51 11.54 22.92
N SER A 184 3.51 12.00 22.18
CA SER A 184 2.10 11.68 22.32
C SER A 184 1.53 11.40 20.94
N PHE A 185 0.85 10.26 20.81
CA PHE A 185 0.35 9.74 19.54
C PHE A 185 -1.15 9.56 19.65
N ARG A 186 -1.91 10.12 18.70
CA ARG A 186 -3.38 10.09 18.70
C ARG A 186 -3.95 8.79 18.13
N TYR A 187 -3.31 8.26 17.10
CA TYR A 187 -3.78 7.15 16.29
C TYR A 187 -3.00 5.86 16.55
N LEU A 188 -1.71 5.93 16.92
CA LEU A 188 -0.97 4.72 17.27
C LEU A 188 -1.56 4.08 18.53
N PRO A 189 -1.90 2.78 18.52
CA PRO A 189 -2.40 2.13 19.72
C PRO A 189 -1.28 2.02 20.78
N PRO A 190 -1.60 2.20 22.08
CA PRO A 190 -0.63 1.91 23.13
C PRO A 190 -0.25 0.43 23.07
N LEU A 191 1.04 0.14 23.24
CA LEU A 191 1.48 -1.22 23.44
C LEU A 191 1.05 -1.63 24.87
N ALA A 192 -0.16 -2.18 24.98
CA ALA A 192 -0.64 -2.73 26.24
C ALA A 192 0.33 -3.84 26.65
N GLY A 193 0.88 -3.73 27.86
CA GLY A 193 1.87 -4.68 28.37
C GLY A 193 1.41 -6.10 28.10
N LEU A 194 2.21 -6.85 27.34
CA LEU A 194 2.00 -8.27 27.10
C LEU A 194 2.23 -9.01 28.43
N LEU A 195 1.26 -8.92 29.34
CA LEU A 195 1.12 -9.89 30.40
C LEU A 195 0.73 -11.20 29.71
N THR A 196 1.74 -12.07 29.62
CA THR A 196 1.70 -13.52 29.53
C THR A 196 0.29 -14.14 29.41
N SER A 197 0.10 -14.96 28.36
CA SER A 197 -0.96 -15.97 28.15
C SER A 197 -1.98 -15.81 27.01
N HIS A 198 -1.71 -15.13 25.88
CA HIS A 198 -2.57 -15.31 24.68
C HIS A 198 -1.86 -15.24 23.31
N PHE A 199 -0.53 -15.37 23.26
CA PHE A 199 0.23 -15.38 21.99
C PHE A 199 0.28 -16.75 21.28
N GLN A 200 -0.47 -17.76 21.75
CA GLN A 200 -0.50 -19.10 21.13
C GLN A 200 -1.53 -19.27 19.99
N GLN A 201 -2.32 -18.25 19.63
CA GLN A 201 -3.41 -18.44 18.65
C GLN A 201 -3.21 -17.83 17.26
N LEU A 202 -2.13 -17.08 16.99
CA LEU A 202 -1.90 -16.49 15.65
C LEU A 202 -0.90 -17.27 14.76
N ASN A 203 -0.30 -18.36 15.26
CA ASN A 203 0.59 -19.24 14.46
C ASN A 203 -0.09 -20.52 13.93
N ARG A 204 -1.42 -20.60 13.91
CA ARG A 204 -2.16 -21.78 13.41
C ARG A 204 -2.77 -21.67 12.01
N TYR A 205 -2.61 -20.56 11.30
CA TYR A 205 -3.20 -20.38 9.96
C TYR A 205 -2.19 -20.20 8.81
N LEU A 206 -0.92 -20.54 9.02
CA LEU A 206 0.07 -20.67 7.93
C LEU A 206 0.84 -21.99 8.04
N ARG A 207 0.10 -23.10 8.00
CA ARG A 207 0.60 -24.39 7.50
C ARG A 207 -0.29 -24.85 6.37
#